data_AF-A0AA38JK40-F1
#
_entry.id   AF-A0AA38JK40-F1
#
_cell.length_a   1.000
_cell.length_b   1.000
_cell.length_c   1.000
_cell.angle_alpha   90.00
_cell.angle_beta   90.00
_cell.angle_gamma   90.00
#
_symmetry.space_group_name_H-M   'P 1'
#
loop_
_entity.id
_entity.type
_entity.pdbx_description
1 polymer ?
#
loop_
_entity_poly.entity_id
_entity_poly.type
_entity_poly.pdbx_seq_one_letter_code
_entity_poly.pdbx_strand_id
1 'polypeptide(L)'
;EDLFTFIKRRGERRLRVITSETTLEHQSRLQREENARRDRPPGRKGARVYYWDLVEGIRVRTAVGRSNYEDIWERYGSHQRRYDSVADEWDICTDLDPHDGPDYDDLDSDDDYDA
;
A
#
# COMPACT_ATOMS: atom_id res chain seq x y z
N GLU A 1 12.32 -15.08 -0.97
CA GLU A 1 11.05 -15.13 -1.74
C GLU A 1 10.93 -13.80 -2.46
N ASP A 2 10.69 -13.78 -3.77
CA ASP A 2 10.49 -12.54 -4.51
C ASP A 2 9.06 -11.98 -4.30
N LEU A 3 8.88 -10.72 -4.67
CA LEU A 3 7.61 -9.99 -4.51
C LEU A 3 6.42 -10.71 -5.16
N PHE A 4 6.56 -11.16 -6.40
CA PHE A 4 5.44 -11.72 -7.16
C PHE A 4 5.03 -13.09 -6.61
N THR A 5 6.00 -13.90 -6.19
CA THR A 5 5.76 -15.16 -5.47
C THR A 5 5.00 -14.90 -4.17
N PHE A 6 5.41 -13.88 -3.39
CA PHE A 6 4.71 -13.49 -2.16
C PHE A 6 3.27 -13.06 -2.43
N ILE A 7 3.05 -12.18 -3.42
CA ILE A 7 1.72 -11.67 -3.78
C ILE A 7 0.81 -12.81 -4.25
N LYS A 8 1.33 -13.74 -5.06
CA LYS A 8 0.57 -14.91 -5.52
C LYS A 8 0.10 -15.77 -4.34
N ARG A 9 1.01 -16.11 -3.42
CA ARG A 9 0.66 -16.88 -2.21
C ARG A 9 -0.38 -16.16 -1.35
N ARG A 10 -0.26 -14.83 -1.20
CA ARG A 10 -1.26 -14.02 -0.48
C ARG A 10 -2.61 -14.01 -1.19
N GLY A 11 -2.63 -13.95 -2.51
CA GLY A 11 -3.84 -14.08 -3.33
C GLY A 11 -4.58 -15.40 -3.09
N GLU A 12 -3.84 -16.52 -3.08
CA GLU A 12 -4.42 -17.84 -2.79
C GLU A 12 -5.00 -17.92 -1.38
N ARG A 13 -4.30 -17.38 -0.37
CA ARG A 13 -4.81 -17.29 1.00
C ARG A 13 -6.06 -16.41 1.08
N ARG A 14 -6.05 -15.26 0.40
CA ARG A 14 -7.18 -14.32 0.35
C ARG A 14 -8.43 -15.00 -0.19
N LEU A 15 -8.33 -15.76 -1.28
CA LEU A 15 -9.47 -16.49 -1.84
C LEU A 15 -10.07 -17.46 -0.82
N ARG A 16 -9.23 -18.23 -0.10
CA ARG A 16 -9.70 -19.16 0.94
C ARG A 16 -10.42 -18.44 2.08
N VAL A 17 -9.88 -17.32 2.54
CA VAL A 17 -10.52 -16.54 3.63
C VAL A 17 -11.85 -15.94 3.16
N ILE A 18 -11.90 -15.37 1.97
CA ILE A 18 -13.14 -14.79 1.41
C ILE A 18 -14.22 -15.86 1.25
N THR A 19 -13.87 -17.10 0.88
CA THR A 19 -14.87 -18.18 0.78
C THR A 19 -15.46 -18.63 2.10
N SER A 20 -14.79 -18.35 3.23
CA SER A 20 -15.23 -18.77 4.57
C SER A 20 -15.57 -17.59 5.49
N GLU A 21 -15.62 -16.36 4.98
CA GLU A 21 -15.85 -15.18 5.80
C GLU A 21 -17.30 -15.10 6.27
N THR A 22 -17.49 -14.67 7.51
CA THR A 22 -18.82 -14.33 8.04
C THR A 22 -19.32 -13.01 7.44
N THR A 23 -20.62 -12.73 7.58
CA THR A 23 -21.21 -11.46 7.12
C THR A 23 -20.51 -10.23 7.72
N LEU A 24 -20.09 -10.30 8.99
CA LEU A 24 -19.40 -9.20 9.66
C LEU A 24 -17.98 -8.99 9.10
N GLU A 25 -17.25 -10.08 8.87
CA GLU A 25 -15.91 -10.04 8.26
C GLU A 25 -15.97 -9.52 6.83
N HIS A 26 -16.98 -9.96 6.05
CA HIS A 26 -17.25 -9.46 4.71
C HIS A 26 -17.45 -7.95 4.70
N GLN A 27 -18.34 -7.43 5.55
CA GLN A 27 -18.60 -5.99 5.64
C GLN A 27 -17.36 -5.20 6.05
N SER A 28 -16.60 -5.69 7.03
CA SER A 28 -15.34 -5.08 7.46
C SER A 28 -14.30 -5.06 6.33
N ARG A 29 -14.19 -6.15 5.56
CA ARG A 29 -13.31 -6.24 4.39
C ARG A 29 -13.72 -5.26 3.30
N LEU A 30 -15.00 -5.15 2.98
CA LEU A 30 -15.49 -4.18 1.97
C LEU A 30 -15.21 -2.73 2.39
N GLN A 31 -15.42 -2.40 3.67
CA GLN A 31 -15.11 -1.07 4.19
C GLN A 31 -13.60 -0.76 4.07
N ARG A 32 -12.75 -1.75 4.36
CA ARG A 32 -11.31 -1.65 4.16
C ARG A 32 -10.94 -1.43 2.69
N GLU A 33 -11.57 -2.16 1.76
CA GLU A 33 -11.36 -2.01 0.32
C GLU A 33 -11.81 -0.63 -0.19
N GLU A 34 -12.94 -0.11 0.28
CA GLU A 34 -13.40 1.25 -0.05
C GLU A 34 -12.42 2.30 0.44
N ASN A 35 -11.95 2.18 1.69
CA ASN A 35 -10.97 3.09 2.26
C ASN A 35 -9.65 3.05 1.50
N ALA A 36 -9.17 1.87 1.13
CA ALA A 36 -7.95 1.70 0.36
C ALA A 36 -8.04 2.31 -1.04
N ARG A 37 -9.23 2.29 -1.67
CA ARG A 37 -9.46 2.92 -2.98
C ARG A 37 -9.29 4.44 -2.97
N ARG A 38 -9.33 5.08 -1.79
CA ARG A 38 -9.04 6.51 -1.64
C ARG A 38 -7.54 6.84 -1.79
N ASP A 39 -6.68 5.82 -1.83
CA ASP A 39 -5.22 5.91 -1.94
C ASP A 39 -4.57 6.89 -0.95
N ARG A 40 -5.13 6.95 0.27
CA ARG A 40 -4.58 7.72 1.38
C ARG A 40 -3.75 6.85 2.29
N PRO A 41 -2.69 7.39 2.91
CA PRO A 41 -1.92 6.65 3.88
C PRO A 41 -2.83 6.18 5.04
N PRO A 42 -2.68 4.93 5.51
CA PRO A 42 -3.65 4.28 6.41
C PRO A 42 -3.70 4.88 7.84
N GLY A 43 -2.86 5.85 8.17
CA GLY A 43 -2.77 6.46 9.49
C GLY A 43 -2.22 5.51 10.57
N ARG A 44 -1.92 6.04 11.76
CA ARG A 44 -1.25 5.29 12.86
C ARG A 44 -1.96 4.04 13.37
N LYS A 45 -3.29 3.94 13.19
CA LYS A 45 -4.13 2.83 13.66
C LYS A 45 -4.71 1.98 12.51
N GLY A 46 -4.44 2.33 11.25
CA GLY A 46 -4.97 1.59 10.11
C GLY A 46 -4.05 0.45 9.69
N ALA A 47 -4.17 0.11 8.40
CA ALA A 47 -3.39 -0.93 7.75
C ALA A 47 -1.89 -0.78 7.97
N ARG A 48 -1.20 -1.92 8.12
CA ARG A 48 0.26 -1.94 8.25
C ARG A 48 0.90 -1.73 6.89
N VAL A 49 1.93 -0.90 6.82
CA VAL A 49 2.68 -0.65 5.59
C VAL A 49 3.97 -1.44 5.62
N TYR A 50 4.25 -2.16 4.54
CA TYR A 50 5.49 -2.86 4.29
C TYR A 50 6.11 -2.32 3.01
N TYR A 51 7.42 -2.14 3.00
CA TYR A 51 8.16 -1.77 1.80
C TYR A 51 9.16 -2.87 1.44
N TRP A 52 9.37 -3.05 0.15
CA TRP A 52 10.25 -4.08 -0.39
C TRP A 52 11.54 -3.45 -0.89
N ASP A 53 12.55 -3.45 -0.02
CA ASP A 53 13.87 -2.91 -0.33
C ASP A 53 14.68 -3.86 -1.20
N LEU A 54 15.60 -3.35 -2.02
CA LEU A 54 16.53 -4.16 -2.79
C LEU A 54 17.89 -4.17 -2.09
N VAL A 55 18.14 -5.21 -1.29
CA VAL A 55 19.40 -5.37 -0.55
C VAL A 55 20.21 -6.47 -1.21
N GLU A 56 21.40 -6.12 -1.72
CA GLU A 56 22.32 -7.06 -2.39
C GLU A 56 21.66 -7.86 -3.54
N GLY A 57 20.76 -7.22 -4.28
CA GLY A 57 20.03 -7.84 -5.40
C GLY A 57 18.85 -8.73 -4.98
N ILE A 58 18.51 -8.77 -3.68
CA ILE A 58 17.38 -9.53 -3.14
C ILE A 58 16.35 -8.57 -2.57
N ARG A 59 15.06 -8.81 -2.90
CA ARG A 59 13.95 -8.06 -2.31
C ARG A 59 13.70 -8.49 -0.87
N VAL A 60 13.78 -7.53 0.06
CA VAL A 60 13.55 -7.73 1.49
C VAL A 60 12.31 -6.95 1.91
N ARG A 61 11.31 -7.67 2.42
CA ARG A 61 10.07 -7.08 2.95
C ARG A 61 10.28 -6.57 4.37
N THR A 62 10.23 -5.25 4.55
CA THR A 62 10.45 -4.60 5.84
C THR A 62 9.19 -3.88 6.30
N ALA A 63 8.84 -4.02 7.58
CA ALA A 63 7.71 -3.31 8.14
C ALA A 63 8.08 -1.83 8.32
N VAL A 64 7.28 -0.92 7.77
CA VAL A 64 7.50 0.50 7.98
C VAL A 64 7.03 0.86 9.40
N GLY A 65 7.91 1.50 10.16
CA GLY A 65 7.58 1.98 11.49
C GLY A 65 6.42 2.98 11.45
N ARG A 66 5.66 3.07 12.53
CA ARG A 66 4.51 3.99 12.65
C ARG A 66 4.87 5.48 12.54
N SER A 67 6.15 5.83 12.60
CA SER A 67 6.62 7.21 12.44
C SER A 67 7.02 7.54 11.01
N ASN A 68 7.24 6.54 10.15
CA ASN A 68 7.89 6.72 8.83
C ASN A 68 6.99 6.24 7.67
N TYR A 69 5.76 5.80 7.95
CA TYR A 69 4.88 5.26 6.90
C TYR A 69 4.43 6.34 5.92
N GLU A 70 4.31 7.59 6.35
CA GLU A 70 3.96 8.74 5.50
C GLU A 70 5.10 9.02 4.50
N ASP A 71 6.33 9.14 4.99
CA ASP A 71 7.52 9.33 4.14
C ASP A 71 7.68 8.23 3.09
N ILE A 72 7.44 6.97 3.47
CA ILE A 72 7.52 5.84 2.52
C ILE A 72 6.33 5.84 1.57
N TRP A 73 5.15 6.27 2.01
CA TRP A 73 3.98 6.36 1.14
C TRP A 73 4.22 7.38 0.01
N GLU A 74 4.68 8.57 0.36
CA GLU A 74 4.87 9.70 -0.57
C GLU A 74 6.01 9.49 -1.58
N ARG A 75 7.01 8.65 -1.25
CA ARG A 75 8.14 8.36 -2.15
C ARG A 75 7.82 7.47 -3.34
N TYR A 76 6.67 6.80 -3.33
CA TYR A 76 6.29 5.80 -4.31
C TYR A 76 4.97 6.22 -4.96
N GLY A 77 4.82 5.94 -6.25
CA GLY A 77 3.56 6.19 -6.95
C GLY A 77 2.43 5.25 -6.51
N SER A 78 1.20 5.54 -6.93
CA SER A 78 0.01 4.77 -6.52
C SER A 78 0.00 3.35 -7.09
N HIS A 79 0.55 3.12 -8.28
CA HIS A 79 0.68 1.81 -8.91
C HIS A 79 1.82 0.98 -8.29
N GLN A 80 2.74 1.62 -7.57
CA GLN A 80 3.76 0.95 -6.76
C GLN A 80 3.26 0.44 -5.41
N ARG A 81 1.94 0.48 -5.15
CA ARG A 81 1.32 0.08 -3.89
C ARG A 81 0.29 -1.02 -4.12
N ARG A 82 0.32 -2.06 -3.29
CA ARG A 82 -0.63 -3.18 -3.35
C ARG A 82 -1.27 -3.42 -1.99
N TYR A 83 -2.59 -3.31 -1.93
CA TYR A 83 -3.36 -3.56 -0.71
C TYR A 83 -3.90 -4.99 -0.59
N ASP A 84 -3.79 -5.56 0.60
CA ASP A 84 -4.40 -6.82 1.03
C ASP A 84 -5.47 -6.55 2.10
N SER A 85 -6.74 -6.56 1.65
CA SER A 85 -7.90 -6.33 2.50
C SER A 85 -8.22 -7.47 3.46
N VAL A 86 -7.60 -8.63 3.35
CA VAL A 86 -7.79 -9.70 4.34
C VAL A 86 -6.86 -9.46 5.52
N ALA A 87 -5.58 -9.22 5.24
CA ALA A 87 -4.57 -9.01 6.28
C ALA A 87 -4.49 -7.58 6.84
N ASP A 88 -5.17 -6.63 6.17
CA ASP A 88 -5.06 -5.20 6.43
C ASP A 88 -3.61 -4.69 6.31
N GLU A 89 -3.00 -4.98 5.16
CA GLU A 89 -1.60 -4.67 4.89
C GLU A 89 -1.42 -4.04 3.51
N TRP A 90 -0.51 -3.08 3.41
CA TRP A 90 0.01 -2.52 2.16
C TRP A 90 1.42 -3.04 1.91
N ASP A 91 1.68 -3.44 0.67
CA ASP A 91 3.01 -3.77 0.17
C ASP A 91 3.40 -2.73 -0.89
N ILE A 92 4.49 -2.00 -0.64
CA ILE A 92 5.01 -0.93 -1.49
C ILE A 92 6.32 -1.41 -2.13
N CYS A 93 6.41 -1.36 -3.46
CA CYS A 93 7.61 -1.80 -4.18
C CYS A 93 7.69 -1.20 -5.58
N THR A 94 8.90 -0.80 -5.99
CA THR A 94 9.16 -0.33 -7.36
C THR A 94 8.97 -1.40 -8.44
N ASP A 95 9.05 -2.69 -8.09
CA ASP A 95 8.83 -3.79 -9.06
C ASP A 95 7.36 -3.91 -9.49
N LEU A 96 6.41 -3.30 -8.74
CA LEU A 96 4.98 -3.33 -9.10
C LEU A 96 4.69 -2.49 -10.34
N ASP A 97 5.30 -1.31 -10.42
CA ASP A 97 5.31 -0.46 -11.61
C ASP A 97 6.61 0.36 -11.62
N PRO A 98 7.63 -0.04 -12.42
CA PRO A 98 8.91 0.65 -12.46
C PRO A 98 8.86 2.07 -13.02
N HIS A 99 7.79 2.44 -13.73
CA HIS A 99 7.65 3.74 -14.40
C HIS A 99 6.80 4.74 -13.62
N ASP A 100 6.05 4.24 -12.64
CA ASP A 100 5.23 5.06 -11.75
C ASP A 100 6.13 5.71 -10.69
N GLY A 101 6.45 6.98 -10.90
CA GLY A 101 7.17 7.80 -9.93
C GLY A 101 6.23 8.37 -8.87
N PRO A 102 6.75 8.96 -7.78
CA PRO A 102 5.92 9.80 -6.92
C PRO A 102 5.25 10.90 -7.75
N ASP A 103 3.93 11.06 -7.58
CA ASP A 103 3.18 12.20 -8.12
C ASP A 103 3.62 13.45 -7.36
N TYR A 104 4.66 14.12 -7.88
CA TYR A 104 4.93 15.51 -7.54
C TYR A 104 3.94 16.37 -8.34
N ASP A 105 2.65 16.28 -8.05
CA ASP A 105 1.69 17.25 -8.58
C ASP A 105 2.15 18.65 -8.12
N ASP A 106 2.36 19.53 -9.11
CA ASP A 106 2.94 20.86 -9.02
C ASP A 106 2.48 21.64 -7.77
N LEU A 107 3.40 21.84 -6.83
CA LEU A 107 3.36 22.98 -5.91
C LEU A 107 3.75 24.24 -6.69
N ASP A 108 2.95 24.66 -7.67
CA ASP A 108 3.11 25.98 -8.32
C ASP A 108 1.77 26.55 -8.78
N SER A 109 1.12 27.30 -7.87
CA SER A 109 0.56 28.64 -8.12
C SER A 109 -0.45 28.99 -7.03
N ASP A 110 0.06 29.39 -5.86
CA ASP A 110 -0.66 30.29 -4.96
C ASP A 110 0.15 31.60 -4.94
N ASP A 111 0.08 32.33 -6.05
CA ASP A 111 0.55 33.71 -6.15
C ASP A 111 -0.70 34.61 -6.10
N ASP A 112 -1.37 34.63 -4.96
CA ASP A 112 -2.30 35.70 -4.58
C ASP A 112 -1.53 36.65 -3.64
N TYR A 113 -0.66 37.47 -4.23
CA TYR A 113 -0.18 38.68 -3.57
C TYR A 113 -1.31 39.71 -3.58
N ASP A 114 -1.90 39.89 -2.39
CA ASP A 114 -2.77 40.99 -2.01
C ASP A 114 -2.16 42.35 -2.42
N ALA A 115 -2.89 43.14 -3.23
CA ALA A 115 -2.56 44.52 -3.60
C ALA A 115 -3.80 45.41 -3.73
#